data_AF-X1QEN4-F1
#
_entry.id   AF-X1QEN4-F1
#
_cell.length_a   1.000
_cell.length_b   1.000
_cell.length_c   1.000
_cell.angle_alpha   90.00
_cell.angle_beta   90.00
_cell.angle_gamma   90.00
#
_symmetry.space_group_name_H-M   'P 1'
#
loop_
_entity.id
_entity.type
_entity.pdbx_description
1 polymer ?
#
loop_
_entity_poly.entity_id
_entity_poly.type
_entity_poly.pdbx_seq_one_letter_code
_entity_poly.pdbx_strand_id
1 'polypeptide(L)'
;MESLSILRQVVTKLAPGRSPSYTEAHVLKAMELMKARDSIGRQQLARELRLGEGIIRTLVARMKRLELLDTSRGGMSLTKAGQDVLLGVNELLSASEIPVTPLTVGQRNHAILIKGAARGVRNGLEQ
;
A
#
# COMPACT_ATOMS: atom_id res chain seq x y z
N MET A 1 9.43 -0.25 -12.20
CA MET A 1 8.10 -0.40 -12.85
C MET A 1 7.43 -1.71 -12.47
N GLU A 2 8.19 -2.81 -12.37
CA GLU A 2 7.70 -4.12 -11.94
C GLU A 2 7.02 -4.11 -10.57
N SER A 3 7.61 -3.49 -9.54
CA SER A 3 7.02 -3.41 -8.18
C SER A 3 5.63 -2.76 -8.15
N LEU A 4 5.40 -1.72 -8.95
CA LEU A 4 4.08 -1.08 -9.06
C LEU A 4 3.05 -1.97 -9.76
N SER A 5 3.49 -2.78 -10.72
CA SER A 5 2.61 -3.76 -11.38
C SER A 5 2.15 -4.85 -10.41
N ILE A 6 3.01 -5.27 -9.48
CA ILE A 6 2.68 -6.26 -8.45
C ILE A 6 1.61 -5.71 -7.50
N LEU A 7 1.73 -4.44 -7.05
CA LEU A 7 0.66 -3.80 -6.26
C LEU A 7 -0.67 -3.78 -7.01
N ARG A 8 -0.64 -3.47 -8.31
CA ARG A 8 -1.83 -3.53 -9.19
C ARG A 8 -2.42 -4.92 -9.31
N GLN A 9 -1.59 -5.96 -9.40
CA GLN A 9 -2.06 -7.34 -9.49
C GLN A 9 -2.85 -7.76 -8.23
N VAL A 10 -2.47 -7.26 -7.05
CA VAL A 10 -3.21 -7.55 -5.80
C VAL A 10 -4.65 -7.04 -5.88
N VAL A 11 -4.87 -5.85 -6.45
CA VAL A 11 -6.20 -5.22 -6.57
C VAL A 11 -6.96 -5.59 -7.84
N THR A 12 -6.29 -6.24 -8.80
CA THR A 12 -6.92 -6.61 -10.08
C THR A 12 -8.06 -7.60 -9.86
N LYS A 13 -9.17 -7.40 -10.56
CA LYS A 13 -10.34 -8.28 -10.49
C LYS A 13 -10.00 -9.66 -11.07
N LEU A 14 -10.29 -10.74 -10.33
CA LEU A 14 -9.94 -12.11 -10.73
C LEU A 14 -11.09 -12.88 -11.40
N ALA A 15 -12.33 -12.42 -11.26
CA ALA A 15 -13.52 -13.09 -11.78
C ALA A 15 -14.64 -12.07 -12.06
N PRO A 16 -15.66 -12.40 -12.88
CA PRO A 16 -16.86 -11.58 -13.05
C PRO A 16 -17.48 -11.27 -11.67
N GLY A 17 -17.77 -9.99 -11.38
CA GLY A 17 -18.21 -9.56 -10.04
C GLY A 17 -17.84 -8.12 -9.69
N ARG A 18 -17.89 -7.75 -8.40
CA ARG A 18 -17.43 -6.42 -7.94
C ARG A 18 -15.90 -6.37 -7.83
N SER A 19 -15.32 -5.23 -8.18
CA SER A 19 -13.91 -4.96 -7.91
C SER A 19 -13.62 -5.02 -6.41
N PRO A 20 -12.38 -5.34 -6.00
CA PRO A 20 -12.02 -5.30 -4.60
C PRO A 20 -12.31 -3.93 -3.98
N SER A 21 -12.76 -3.91 -2.73
CA SER A 21 -13.06 -2.69 -1.96
C SER A 21 -11.81 -2.08 -1.31
N TYR A 22 -10.63 -2.48 -1.75
CA TYR A 22 -9.33 -1.95 -1.33
C TYR A 22 -8.53 -1.59 -2.58
N THR A 23 -7.55 -0.71 -2.38
CA THR A 23 -6.73 -0.09 -3.44
C THR A 23 -5.26 -0.39 -3.22
N GLU A 24 -4.41 -0.02 -4.19
CA GLU A 24 -2.96 -0.18 -4.13
C GLU A 24 -2.37 0.54 -2.90
N ALA A 25 -2.97 1.66 -2.49
CA ALA A 25 -2.58 2.37 -1.27
C ALA A 25 -2.80 1.52 -0.01
N HIS A 26 -3.87 0.73 0.06
CA HIS A 26 -4.09 -0.20 1.19
C HIS A 26 -3.05 -1.33 1.18
N VAL A 27 -2.69 -1.84 -0.01
CA VAL A 27 -1.65 -2.86 -0.16
C VAL A 27 -0.30 -2.32 0.30
N LEU A 28 0.10 -1.15 -0.22
CA LEU A 28 1.35 -0.49 0.18
C LEU A 28 1.38 -0.23 1.68
N LYS A 29 0.27 0.30 2.24
CA LYS A 29 0.20 0.56 3.68
C LYS A 29 0.29 -0.72 4.51
N ALA A 30 -0.31 -1.82 4.06
CA ALA A 30 -0.17 -3.12 4.72
C ALA A 30 1.29 -3.56 4.77
N MET A 31 2.01 -3.41 3.65
CA MET A 31 3.43 -3.78 3.56
C MET A 31 4.30 -2.90 4.46
N GLU A 32 4.06 -1.58 4.49
CA GLU A 32 4.73 -0.66 5.43
C GLU A 32 4.51 -1.06 6.89
N LEU A 33 3.27 -1.40 7.28
CA LEU A 33 2.93 -1.80 8.64
C LEU A 33 3.61 -3.12 9.04
N MET A 34 3.66 -4.09 8.13
CA MET A 34 4.37 -5.35 8.35
C MET A 34 5.87 -5.13 8.50
N LYS A 35 6.47 -4.25 7.69
CA LYS A 35 7.90 -3.90 7.80
C LYS A 35 8.20 -3.15 9.10
N ALA A 36 7.33 -2.25 9.53
CA ALA A 36 7.56 -1.42 10.72
C ALA A 36 7.39 -2.18 12.05
N ARG A 37 6.64 -3.28 12.06
CA ARG A 37 6.31 -4.05 13.27
C ARG A 37 6.91 -5.45 13.31
N ASP A 38 7.70 -5.83 12.29
CA ASP A 38 8.19 -7.18 11.98
C ASP A 38 7.12 -8.25 11.74
N SER A 39 6.00 -8.21 12.48
CA SER A 39 4.81 -9.02 12.30
C SER A 39 3.56 -8.26 12.77
N ILE A 40 2.42 -8.45 12.10
CA ILE A 40 1.13 -7.82 12.47
C ILE A 40 -0.02 -8.83 12.49
N GLY A 41 -0.87 -8.76 13.52
CA GLY A 41 -2.09 -9.56 13.60
C GLY A 41 -3.19 -9.09 12.63
N ARG A 42 -4.04 -10.00 12.15
CA ARG A 42 -5.13 -9.69 11.19
C ARG A 42 -6.10 -8.62 11.69
N GLN A 43 -6.53 -8.70 12.95
CA GLN A 43 -7.42 -7.69 13.53
C GLN A 43 -6.74 -6.31 13.65
N GLN A 44 -5.46 -6.29 14.00
CA GLN A 44 -4.73 -5.03 14.07
C GLN A 44 -4.58 -4.42 12.67
N LEU A 45 -4.24 -5.23 11.67
CA LEU A 45 -4.18 -4.78 10.28
C LEU A 45 -5.53 -4.22 9.80
N ALA A 46 -6.65 -4.84 10.18
CA ALA A 46 -7.99 -4.34 9.88
C ALA A 46 -8.26 -2.95 10.44
N ARG A 47 -7.89 -2.72 11.70
CA ARG A 47 -8.04 -1.41 12.36
C ARG A 47 -7.16 -0.34 11.71
N GLU A 48 -5.89 -0.65 11.46
CA GLU A 48 -4.92 0.28 10.87
C GLU A 48 -5.32 0.69 9.44
N LEU A 49 -5.80 -0.26 8.64
CA LEU A 49 -6.26 0.00 7.27
C LEU A 49 -7.71 0.52 7.19
N ARG A 50 -8.44 0.52 8.31
CA ARG A 50 -9.88 0.85 8.38
C ARG A 50 -10.72 0.04 7.39
N LEU A 51 -10.40 -1.24 7.25
CA LEU A 51 -11.11 -2.19 6.38
C LEU A 51 -11.82 -3.24 7.21
N GLY A 52 -13.00 -3.68 6.75
CA GLY A 52 -13.74 -4.77 7.37
C GLY A 52 -12.97 -6.10 7.32
N GLU A 53 -13.21 -6.99 8.29
CA GLU A 53 -12.45 -8.24 8.43
C GLU A 53 -12.51 -9.15 7.18
N GLY A 54 -13.67 -9.21 6.51
CA GLY A 54 -13.82 -9.96 5.25
C GLY A 54 -12.95 -9.41 4.11
N ILE A 55 -12.76 -8.08 4.09
CA ILE A 55 -11.91 -7.39 3.11
C ILE A 55 -10.45 -7.72 3.40
N ILE A 56 -10.02 -7.63 4.66
CA ILE A 56 -8.67 -7.98 5.09
C ILE A 56 -8.34 -9.43 4.80
N ARG A 57 -9.27 -10.35 5.08
CA ARG A 57 -9.08 -11.77 4.74
C ARG A 57 -8.79 -11.95 3.26
N THR A 58 -9.52 -11.25 2.40
CA THR A 58 -9.33 -11.29 0.95
C THR A 58 -8.01 -10.66 0.52
N LEU A 59 -7.67 -9.49 1.05
CA LEU A 59 -6.40 -8.80 0.80
C LEU A 59 -5.21 -9.70 1.17
N VAL A 60 -5.19 -10.23 2.39
CA VAL A 60 -4.12 -11.10 2.91
C VAL A 60 -4.00 -12.37 2.08
N ALA A 61 -5.13 -13.02 1.75
CA ALA A 61 -5.11 -14.21 0.91
C ALA A 61 -4.49 -13.95 -0.47
N ARG A 62 -4.77 -12.78 -1.06
CA ARG A 62 -4.19 -12.40 -2.36
C ARG A 62 -2.71 -12.06 -2.25
N MET A 63 -2.31 -11.30 -1.25
CA MET A 63 -0.90 -10.98 -1.02
C MET A 63 -0.08 -12.25 -0.77
N LYS A 64 -0.65 -13.23 -0.02
CA LYS A 64 -0.02 -14.53 0.21
C LYS A 64 0.11 -15.35 -1.08
N ARG A 65 -0.92 -15.36 -1.93
CA ARG A 65 -0.89 -16.06 -3.23
C ARG A 65 0.16 -15.48 -4.19
N LEU A 66 0.43 -14.19 -4.09
CA LEU A 66 1.50 -13.51 -4.83
C LEU A 66 2.84 -13.53 -4.08
N GLU A 67 2.96 -14.37 -3.05
CA GLU A 67 4.17 -14.57 -2.26
C GLU A 67 4.74 -13.31 -1.62
N LEU A 68 3.91 -12.28 -1.36
CA LEU A 68 4.35 -11.01 -0.78
C LEU A 68 4.43 -11.05 0.75
N LEU A 69 3.65 -11.93 1.39
CA LEU A 69 3.64 -12.11 2.83
C LEU A 69 3.48 -13.58 3.18
N ASP A 70 3.84 -13.92 4.41
CA ASP A 70 3.47 -15.19 5.03
C ASP A 70 2.78 -14.96 6.37
N THR A 71 2.19 -16.03 6.91
CA THR A 71 1.39 -16.04 8.14
C THR A 71 1.93 -17.10 9.09
N SER A 72 2.23 -16.73 10.32
CA SER A 72 2.61 -17.63 11.41
C SER A 72 1.68 -17.46 12.61
N ARG A 73 1.92 -18.21 13.69
CA ARG A 73 1.24 -17.97 14.98
C ARG A 73 1.52 -16.56 15.52
N GLY A 74 2.66 -15.96 15.17
CA GLY A 74 3.05 -14.61 15.58
C GLY A 74 2.43 -13.49 14.75
N GLY A 75 1.66 -13.80 13.70
CA GLY A 75 1.05 -12.81 12.80
C GLY A 75 1.55 -12.91 11.37
N MET A 76 1.43 -11.81 10.63
CA MET A 76 1.77 -11.72 9.21
C MET A 76 3.00 -10.85 9.00
N SER A 77 3.95 -11.34 8.22
CA SER A 77 5.21 -10.67 7.91
C SER A 77 5.49 -10.71 6.41
N LEU A 78 6.30 -9.76 5.92
CA LEU A 78 6.71 -9.75 4.51
C LEU A 78 7.69 -10.89 4.24
N THR A 79 7.51 -11.55 3.10
CA THR A 79 8.55 -12.42 2.52
C THR A 79 9.70 -11.58 1.98
N LYS A 80 10.78 -12.24 1.54
CA LYS A 80 11.87 -11.55 0.83
C LYS A 80 11.36 -10.83 -0.43
N ALA A 81 10.53 -11.49 -1.24
CA ALA A 81 9.91 -10.90 -2.42
C ALA A 81 9.04 -9.68 -2.07
N GLY A 82 8.24 -9.76 -0.99
CA GLY A 82 7.45 -8.61 -0.50
C GLY A 82 8.33 -7.44 -0.06
N GLN A 83 9.46 -7.70 0.60
CA GLN A 83 10.40 -6.65 1.00
C GLN A 83 11.04 -5.97 -0.22
N ASP A 84 11.41 -6.74 -1.24
CA ASP A 84 12.02 -6.21 -2.46
C ASP A 84 11.02 -5.37 -3.27
N VAL A 85 9.74 -5.78 -3.31
CA VAL A 85 8.65 -4.98 -3.88
C VAL A 85 8.48 -3.66 -3.13
N LEU A 86 8.43 -3.69 -1.80
CA LEU A 86 8.31 -2.48 -0.99
C LEU A 86 9.51 -1.54 -1.18
N LEU A 87 10.73 -2.09 -1.24
CA LEU A 87 11.94 -1.32 -1.49
C LEU A 87 11.87 -0.61 -2.85
N GLY A 88 11.53 -1.33 -3.92
CA GLY A 88 11.43 -0.74 -5.25
C GLY A 88 10.34 0.33 -5.38
N VAL A 89 9.28 0.27 -4.57
CA VAL A 89 8.29 1.36 -4.48
C VAL A 89 8.87 2.56 -3.74
N ASN A 90 9.53 2.32 -2.60
CA ASN A 90 10.13 3.38 -1.80
C ASN A 90 11.28 4.10 -2.50
N GLU A 91 11.99 3.46 -3.42
CA GLU A 91 13.03 4.12 -4.22
C GLU A 91 12.45 5.19 -5.15
N LEU A 92 11.22 4.97 -5.64
CA LEU A 92 10.50 5.88 -6.54
C LEU A 92 9.83 7.04 -5.82
N LEU A 93 9.60 6.90 -4.51
CA LEU A 93 8.82 7.84 -3.71
C LEU A 93 9.67 8.48 -2.62
N SER A 94 9.38 9.72 -2.27
CA SER A 94 9.91 10.33 -1.05
C SER A 94 8.81 11.16 -0.42
N ALA A 95 8.53 10.94 0.86
CA ALA A 95 7.43 11.57 1.56
C ALA A 95 7.97 12.51 2.65
N SER A 96 7.29 13.63 2.85
CA SER A 96 7.53 14.54 3.97
C SER A 96 6.22 15.07 4.50
N GLU A 97 6.14 15.24 5.82
CA GLU A 97 5.10 16.06 6.42
C GLU A 97 5.32 17.51 6.03
N ILE A 98 4.21 18.22 5.83
CA ILE A 98 4.19 19.66 5.54
C ILE A 98 3.52 20.36 6.72
N PRO A 99 4.15 21.40 7.31
CA PRO A 99 3.55 22.14 8.41
C PRO A 99 2.24 22.82 7.97
N VAL A 100 1.37 23.13 8.94
CA VAL A 100 0.19 23.94 8.67
C VAL A 100 0.62 25.35 8.30
N THR A 101 0.14 25.85 7.17
CA THR A 101 0.40 27.19 6.66
C THR A 101 -0.90 27.84 6.16
N PRO A 102 -0.94 29.16 5.88
CA PRO A 102 -2.10 29.79 5.26
C PRO A 102 -2.51 29.20 3.91
N LEU A 103 -1.63 28.45 3.23
CA LEU A 103 -1.89 27.79 1.95
C LEU A 103 -2.41 26.35 2.09
N THR A 104 -2.31 25.76 3.29
CA THR A 104 -2.76 24.38 3.51
C THR A 104 -4.23 24.33 3.90
N VAL A 105 -5.00 23.42 3.28
CA VAL A 105 -6.43 23.26 3.54
C VAL A 105 -6.70 22.41 4.80
N GLY A 106 -5.84 21.44 5.09
CA GLY A 106 -6.04 20.45 6.15
C GLY A 106 -5.16 20.67 7.39
N GLN A 107 -5.55 20.04 8.51
CA GLN A 107 -4.76 20.01 9.75
C GLN A 107 -3.56 19.05 9.68
N ARG A 108 -3.53 18.16 8.68
CA ARG A 108 -2.43 17.23 8.42
C ARG A 108 -2.12 17.28 6.93
N ASN A 109 -0.90 17.68 6.58
CA ASN A 109 -0.49 17.89 5.20
C ASN A 109 0.75 17.04 4.91
N HIS A 110 0.81 16.44 3.73
CA HIS A 110 1.92 15.59 3.30
C HIS A 110 2.27 15.94 1.85
N ALA A 111 3.55 15.90 1.53
CA ALA A 111 4.06 15.96 0.17
C ALA A 111 4.69 14.62 -0.21
N ILE A 112 4.41 14.15 -1.42
CA ILE A 112 5.02 12.95 -1.99
C ILE A 112 5.72 13.35 -3.29
N LEU A 113 7.03 13.20 -3.33
CA LEU A 113 7.83 13.32 -4.54
C LEU A 113 7.85 11.98 -5.28
N ILE A 114 7.45 11.97 -6.55
CA ILE A 114 7.53 10.81 -7.44
C ILE A 114 8.67 11.01 -8.43
N LYS A 115 9.74 10.22 -8.31
CA LYS A 115 10.92 10.33 -9.17
C LYS A 115 10.60 9.82 -10.58
N GLY A 116 11.08 10.55 -11.60
CA GLY A 116 10.95 10.15 -13.02
C GLY A 116 9.54 10.29 -13.61
N ALA A 117 8.59 10.90 -12.90
CA ALA A 117 7.20 11.01 -13.33
C ALA A 117 6.85 12.33 -14.08
N ALA A 118 7.80 13.26 -14.23
CA ALA A 118 7.55 14.59 -14.80
C ALA A 118 6.83 14.56 -16.15
N ARG A 119 7.19 13.62 -17.04
CA ARG A 119 6.55 13.43 -18.36
C ARG A 119 5.05 13.08 -18.32
N GLY A 120 4.57 12.57 -17.18
CA GLY A 120 3.16 12.25 -16.98
C GLY A 120 2.34 13.41 -16.44
N VAL A 121 2.98 14.51 -16.03
CA VAL A 121 2.31 15.70 -15.51
C VAL A 121 1.89 16.57 -16.68
N ARG A 122 0.59 16.90 -16.74
CA ARG A 122 0.02 17.83 -17.72
C ARG A 122 -0.04 19.24 -17.15
N ASN A 123 -1.22 19.66 -16.70
CA ASN A 123 -1.47 20.98 -16.13
C ASN A 123 -1.30 21.04 -14.60
N GLY A 124 -1.08 19.89 -13.93
CA GLY A 124 -0.95 19.81 -12.48
C GLY A 124 -2.25 20.04 -11.70
N LEU A 125 -3.40 20.10 -12.39
CA LEU A 125 -4.73 20.26 -11.79
C LEU A 125 -5.50 18.93 -11.72
N GLU A 126 -5.17 17.99 -12.61
CA GLU A 126 -5.77 16.66 -12.64
C GLU A 126 -5.05 15.73 -11.65
N GLN A 127 -5.83 14.96 -10.86
CA GLN A 127 -5.34 14.00 -9.85
C GLN A 127 -5.79 12.58 -10.16
#